data_AF-A0A7W1SKP5-F1
#
_entry.id   AF-A0A7W1SKP5-F1
#
_cell.length_a   1.000
_cell.length_b   1.000
_cell.length_c   1.000
_cell.angle_alpha   90.00
_cell.angle_beta   90.00
_cell.angle_gamma   90.00
#
_symmetry.space_group_name_H-M   'P 1'
#
loop_
_entity.id
_entity.type
_entity.pdbx_description
1 polymer ?
#
loop_
_entity_poly.entity_id
_entity_poly.type
_entity_poly.pdbx_seq_one_letter_code
_entity_poly.pdbx_strand_id
1 'polypeptide(L)'
;MFDRAFGALLVALVVTAGSASAQNGAPAAKEPVSQGRPLSAWVADLKAAAPVVRNGAAYEIAGMGPAAVAAVPALIEALDDPIAAVRFPVTVALGEIGPAAEAAVPRLKQMMEEEFNDEIAAAARRAIRHIQPSAVAGP
;
A
#
# COMPACT_ATOMS: atom_id res chain seq x y z
N MET A 1 -66.98 -32.08 -22.86
CA MET A 1 -65.85 -33.00 -22.62
C MET A 1 -65.26 -32.64 -21.27
N PHE A 2 -64.94 -33.64 -20.47
CA PHE A 2 -64.78 -33.65 -19.00
C PHE A 2 -63.94 -32.56 -18.32
N ASP A 3 -64.50 -32.10 -17.20
CA ASP A 3 -63.85 -31.58 -15.99
C ASP A 3 -62.89 -32.63 -15.39
N ARG A 4 -61.62 -32.28 -15.12
CA ARG A 4 -60.69 -32.99 -14.21
C ARG A 4 -59.59 -32.07 -13.66
N ALA A 5 -59.80 -31.61 -12.43
CA ALA A 5 -58.98 -31.90 -11.25
C ALA A 5 -57.47 -31.52 -11.17
N PHE A 6 -57.20 -30.76 -10.10
CA PHE A 6 -56.13 -30.93 -9.09
C PHE A 6 -54.64 -30.90 -9.48
N GLY A 7 -53.92 -29.96 -8.83
CA GLY A 7 -52.46 -30.01 -8.65
C GLY A 7 -51.93 -28.66 -8.15
N ALA A 8 -52.06 -28.37 -6.86
CA ALA A 8 -50.95 -28.44 -5.90
C ALA A 8 -49.87 -27.34 -6.10
N LEU A 9 -50.02 -26.28 -5.28
CA LEU A 9 -48.99 -25.54 -4.56
C LEU A 9 -47.53 -26.00 -4.78
N LEU A 10 -46.66 -25.13 -5.30
CA LEU A 10 -45.27 -25.04 -4.83
C LEU A 10 -44.77 -23.60 -4.86
N VAL A 11 -44.31 -23.17 -3.69
CA VAL A 11 -43.62 -21.93 -3.35
C VAL A 11 -42.28 -21.89 -4.10
N ALA A 12 -42.07 -20.88 -4.95
CA ALA A 12 -40.74 -20.58 -5.49
C ALA A 12 -40.05 -19.55 -4.60
N LEU A 13 -39.06 -20.07 -3.87
CA LEU A 13 -38.14 -19.39 -2.97
C LEU A 13 -37.44 -18.19 -3.64
N VAL A 14 -37.51 -17.02 -3.00
CA VAL A 14 -36.64 -15.88 -3.31
C VAL A 14 -35.23 -16.21 -2.83
N VAL A 15 -34.27 -16.34 -3.74
CA VAL A 15 -32.84 -16.27 -3.42
C VAL A 15 -32.28 -15.03 -4.10
N THR A 16 -32.34 -13.90 -3.41
CA THR A 16 -31.51 -12.74 -3.75
C THR A 16 -30.09 -13.04 -3.29
N ALA A 17 -29.27 -13.60 -4.19
CA ALA A 17 -27.82 -13.60 -4.04
C ALA A 17 -27.29 -12.20 -4.42
N GLY A 18 -27.58 -11.21 -3.58
CA GLY A 18 -26.83 -9.96 -3.58
C GLY A 18 -25.50 -10.26 -2.89
N SER A 19 -24.42 -10.33 -3.67
CA SER A 19 -23.06 -10.49 -3.16
C SER A 19 -22.78 -9.35 -2.19
N ALA A 20 -22.89 -9.66 -0.89
CA ALA A 20 -22.46 -8.79 0.18
C ALA A 20 -20.96 -8.58 0.00
N SER A 21 -20.62 -7.47 -0.64
CA SER A 21 -19.29 -6.91 -0.71
C SER A 21 -18.81 -6.81 0.74
N ALA A 22 -17.77 -7.57 1.07
CA ALA A 22 -17.17 -7.60 2.38
C ALA A 22 -16.57 -6.21 2.69
N GLN A 23 -17.41 -5.31 3.19
CA GLN A 23 -16.97 -4.10 3.88
C GLN A 23 -16.58 -4.50 5.31
N ASN A 24 -15.55 -5.32 5.45
CA ASN A 24 -14.77 -5.38 6.68
C ASN A 24 -13.69 -4.31 6.60
N GLY A 25 -14.12 -3.04 6.52
CA GLY A 25 -13.25 -1.90 6.77
C GLY A 25 -13.11 -1.76 8.28
N ALA A 26 -11.89 -1.90 8.80
CA ALA A 26 -11.55 -1.42 10.13
C ALA A 26 -12.12 0.01 10.31
N PRO A 27 -12.57 0.40 11.53
CA PRO A 27 -13.07 1.75 11.75
C PRO A 27 -12.03 2.73 11.21
N ALA A 28 -12.43 3.55 10.23
CA ALA A 28 -11.54 4.46 9.52
C ALA A 28 -10.85 5.35 10.55
N ALA A 29 -9.63 4.94 10.94
CA ALA A 29 -8.77 5.74 11.78
C ALA A 29 -8.60 7.07 11.06
N LYS A 30 -8.81 8.17 11.79
CA LYS A 30 -8.67 9.52 11.25
C LYS A 30 -7.35 9.59 10.48
N GLU A 31 -7.42 10.02 9.23
CA GLU A 31 -6.29 10.04 8.32
C GLU A 31 -5.06 10.68 8.99
N PRO A 32 -3.86 10.05 8.88
CA PRO A 32 -2.66 10.60 9.48
C PRO A 32 -2.38 12.01 8.97
N VAL A 33 -1.92 12.89 9.85
CA VAL A 33 -1.61 14.29 9.54
C VAL A 33 -0.16 14.58 9.93
N SER A 34 0.60 15.18 9.01
CA SER A 34 1.92 15.74 9.28
C SER A 34 1.98 17.16 8.74
N GLN A 35 2.60 18.07 9.50
CA GLN A 35 2.64 19.52 9.20
C GLN A 35 1.26 20.12 8.91
N GLY A 36 0.21 19.62 9.57
CA GLY A 36 -1.18 20.05 9.34
C GLY A 36 -1.78 19.60 8.00
N ARG A 37 -1.08 18.78 7.21
CA ARG A 37 -1.55 18.21 5.93
C ARG A 37 -1.86 16.70 6.07
N PRO A 38 -2.96 16.22 5.47
CA PRO A 38 -3.32 14.81 5.52
C PRO A 38 -2.39 13.95 4.65
N LEU A 39 -2.30 12.65 4.96
CA LEU A 39 -1.52 11.65 4.20
C LEU A 39 -1.77 11.73 2.69
N SER A 40 -3.04 11.82 2.26
CA SER A 40 -3.45 11.92 0.86
C SER A 40 -2.83 13.11 0.13
N ALA A 41 -2.61 14.23 0.83
CA ALA A 41 -1.95 15.40 0.24
C ALA A 41 -0.46 15.12 -0.02
N TRP A 42 0.22 14.42 0.89
CA TRP A 42 1.61 13.99 0.67
C TRP A 42 1.70 12.92 -0.41
N VAL A 43 0.73 12.00 -0.48
CA VAL A 43 0.65 11.00 -1.55
C VAL A 43 0.49 11.67 -2.93
N ALA A 44 -0.29 12.73 -3.03
CA ALA A 44 -0.40 13.50 -4.27
C ALA A 44 0.93 14.16 -4.67
N ASP A 45 1.67 14.68 -3.68
CA ASP A 45 2.95 15.36 -3.89
C ASP A 45 4.07 14.40 -4.35
N LEU A 46 3.94 13.08 -4.15
CA LEU A 46 4.84 12.09 -4.77
C LEU A 46 4.84 12.14 -6.30
N LYS A 47 3.85 12.77 -6.92
CA LYS A 47 3.74 12.93 -8.39
C LYS A 47 4.06 14.35 -8.85
N ALA A 48 4.54 15.22 -7.96
CA ALA A 48 4.84 16.60 -8.28
C ALA A 48 5.97 16.73 -9.33
N ALA A 49 5.88 17.76 -10.17
CA ALA A 49 6.89 18.02 -11.21
C ALA A 49 8.29 18.24 -10.62
N ALA A 50 8.38 18.97 -9.50
CA ALA A 50 9.64 19.30 -8.85
C ALA A 50 10.14 18.12 -7.97
N PRO A 51 11.36 17.61 -8.18
CA PRO A 51 11.90 16.51 -7.37
C PRO A 51 11.96 16.80 -5.86
N VAL A 52 12.18 18.07 -5.50
CA VAL A 52 12.21 18.53 -4.11
C VAL A 52 10.86 18.42 -3.41
N VAL A 53 9.76 18.43 -4.17
CA VAL A 53 8.42 18.24 -3.59
C VAL A 53 8.18 16.76 -3.35
N ARG A 54 8.57 15.90 -4.30
CA ARG A 54 8.42 14.44 -4.18
C ARG A 54 9.23 13.86 -3.04
N ASN A 55 10.50 14.25 -2.92
CA ASN A 55 11.38 13.75 -1.85
C ASN A 55 10.93 14.25 -0.46
N GLY A 56 10.48 15.50 -0.35
CA GLY A 56 9.90 16.05 0.87
C GLY A 56 8.64 15.30 1.29
N ALA A 57 7.74 15.02 0.34
CA ALA A 57 6.56 14.22 0.60
C ALA A 57 6.90 12.82 1.09
N ALA A 58 7.90 12.16 0.50
CA ALA A 58 8.35 10.85 0.96
C ALA A 58 8.90 10.89 2.40
N TYR A 59 9.62 11.94 2.80
CA TYR A 59 10.07 12.10 4.20
C TYR A 59 8.92 12.32 5.17
N GLU A 60 7.93 13.12 4.79
CA GLU A 60 6.74 13.35 5.63
C GLU A 60 5.93 12.07 5.80
N ILE A 61 5.79 11.27 4.75
CA ILE A 61 5.17 9.95 4.80
C ILE A 61 6.00 8.99 5.68
N ALA A 62 7.32 9.00 5.58
CA ALA A 62 8.19 8.20 6.44
C ALA A 62 8.03 8.54 7.92
N GLY A 63 7.94 9.83 8.26
CA GLY A 63 7.76 10.29 9.64
C GLY A 63 6.45 9.86 10.29
N MET A 64 5.43 9.49 9.50
CA MET A 64 4.18 8.93 9.99
C MET A 64 4.29 7.44 10.35
N GLY A 65 5.32 6.75 9.86
CA GLY A 65 5.58 5.34 10.13
C GLY A 65 4.40 4.41 9.75
N PRO A 66 4.04 3.42 10.60
CA PRO A 66 2.99 2.44 10.29
C PRO A 66 1.61 3.03 9.96
N ALA A 67 1.32 4.25 10.45
CA ALA A 67 0.05 4.91 10.18
C ALA A 67 -0.12 5.25 8.69
N ALA A 68 0.98 5.39 7.94
CA ALA A 68 0.98 5.72 6.52
C ALA A 68 0.78 4.52 5.57
N VAL A 69 0.30 3.37 6.06
CA VAL A 69 0.06 2.17 5.23
C VAL A 69 -0.71 2.43 3.93
N ALA A 70 -1.65 3.38 3.94
CA ALA A 70 -2.42 3.73 2.75
C ALA A 70 -1.58 4.33 1.61
N ALA A 71 -0.36 4.82 1.89
CA ALA A 71 0.55 5.35 0.89
C ALA A 71 1.41 4.28 0.20
N VAL A 72 1.41 3.04 0.68
CA VAL A 72 2.28 1.96 0.14
C VAL A 72 2.18 1.82 -1.38
N PRO A 73 0.99 1.78 -2.03
CA PRO A 73 0.92 1.65 -3.48
C PRO A 73 1.60 2.82 -4.22
N ALA A 74 1.41 4.05 -3.76
CA ALA A 74 2.02 5.23 -4.38
C ALA A 74 3.54 5.30 -4.12
N LEU A 75 3.99 4.85 -2.96
CA LEU A 75 5.42 4.72 -2.66
C LEU A 75 6.09 3.66 -3.54
N ILE A 76 5.42 2.53 -3.83
CA ILE A 76 5.94 1.52 -4.77
C ILE A 76 6.11 2.12 -6.16
N GLU A 77 5.13 2.87 -6.66
CA GLU A 77 5.27 3.60 -7.95
C GLU A 77 6.45 4.59 -7.90
N ALA A 78 6.65 5.28 -6.78
CA ALA A 78 7.72 6.26 -6.62
C ALA A 78 9.13 5.65 -6.49
N LEU A 79 9.27 4.32 -6.33
CA LEU A 79 10.57 3.64 -6.43
C LEU A 79 11.14 3.71 -7.85
N ASP A 80 10.30 3.91 -8.86
CA ASP A 80 10.69 4.08 -10.26
C ASP A 80 10.99 5.54 -10.64
N ASP A 81 11.08 6.45 -9.66
CA ASP A 81 11.42 7.84 -9.94
C ASP A 81 12.77 7.93 -10.65
N PRO A 82 12.91 8.73 -11.73
CA PRO A 82 14.17 8.87 -12.44
C PRO A 82 15.28 9.48 -11.58
N ILE A 83 14.94 10.22 -10.53
CA ILE A 83 15.88 10.92 -9.67
C ILE A 83 16.22 10.07 -8.43
N ALA A 84 17.49 9.69 -8.31
CA ALA A 84 18.02 8.92 -7.18
C ALA A 84 17.71 9.56 -5.81
N ALA A 85 17.77 10.90 -5.74
CA ALA A 85 17.45 11.66 -4.53
C ALA A 85 15.96 11.60 -4.10
N VAL A 86 15.07 11.11 -4.97
CA VAL A 86 13.67 10.81 -4.63
C VAL A 86 13.52 9.34 -4.23
N ARG A 87 14.19 8.41 -4.93
CA ARG A 87 14.15 6.97 -4.61
C ARG A 87 14.61 6.67 -3.19
N PHE A 88 15.63 7.37 -2.68
CA PHE A 88 16.14 7.16 -1.32
C PHE A 88 15.07 7.37 -0.23
N PRO A 89 14.42 8.55 -0.07
CA PRO A 89 13.41 8.73 0.96
C PRO A 89 12.16 7.88 0.75
N VAL A 90 11.79 7.55 -0.49
CA VAL A 90 10.70 6.59 -0.77
C VAL A 90 11.02 5.22 -0.20
N THR A 91 12.26 4.77 -0.38
CA THR A 91 12.77 3.50 0.17
C THR A 91 12.75 3.50 1.69
N VAL A 92 13.16 4.62 2.31
CA VAL A 92 13.08 4.82 3.77
C VAL A 92 11.63 4.75 4.24
N ALA A 93 10.70 5.46 3.58
CA ALA A 93 9.29 5.48 3.96
C ALA A 93 8.67 4.07 4.00
N LEU A 94 8.95 3.24 3.00
CA LEU A 94 8.49 1.85 2.97
C LEU A 94 9.04 1.03 4.15
N GLY A 95 10.30 1.27 4.54
CA GLY A 95 10.91 0.66 5.72
C GLY A 95 10.28 1.13 7.04
N GLU A 96 9.98 2.42 7.19
CA GLU A 96 9.36 2.99 8.40
C GLU A 96 7.88 2.60 8.55
N ILE A 97 7.17 2.35 7.44
CA ILE A 97 5.83 1.74 7.47
C ILE A 97 5.91 0.30 8.02
N GLY A 98 7.00 -0.41 7.74
CA GLY A 98 7.28 -1.73 8.30
C GLY A 98 6.47 -2.85 7.63
N PRO A 99 6.03 -3.88 8.37
CA PRO A 99 5.46 -5.11 7.77
C PRO A 99 4.26 -4.90 6.84
N ALA A 100 3.49 -3.83 7.05
CA ALA A 100 2.36 -3.53 6.17
C ALA A 100 2.77 -3.12 4.75
N ALA A 101 4.06 -2.81 4.51
CA ALA A 101 4.63 -2.52 3.20
C ALA A 101 5.20 -3.77 2.49
N GLU A 102 4.81 -4.99 2.88
CA GLU A 102 5.30 -6.25 2.28
C GLU A 102 5.20 -6.30 0.75
N ALA A 103 4.16 -5.68 0.18
CA ALA A 103 3.98 -5.58 -1.27
C ALA A 103 5.15 -4.91 -2.01
N ALA A 104 5.97 -4.11 -1.32
CA ALA A 104 7.13 -3.43 -1.91
C ALA A 104 8.38 -4.31 -2.04
N VAL A 105 8.44 -5.44 -1.33
CA VAL A 105 9.66 -6.29 -1.25
C VAL A 105 10.18 -6.72 -2.63
N PRO A 106 9.35 -7.17 -3.60
CA PRO A 106 9.85 -7.56 -4.92
C PRO A 106 10.56 -6.40 -5.64
N ARG A 107 9.96 -5.20 -5.64
CA ARG A 107 10.53 -4.03 -6.29
C ARG A 107 11.82 -3.56 -5.60
N LEU A 108 11.86 -3.58 -4.27
CA LEU A 108 13.05 -3.25 -3.48
C LEU A 108 14.21 -4.21 -3.76
N LYS A 109 13.95 -5.52 -3.95
CA LYS A 109 14.98 -6.48 -4.35
C LYS A 109 15.53 -6.18 -5.74
N GLN A 110 14.65 -5.93 -6.71
CA GLN A 110 15.05 -5.55 -8.06
C GLN A 110 15.89 -4.26 -8.07
N MET A 111 15.49 -3.27 -7.27
CA MET A 111 16.22 -2.01 -7.14
C MET A 111 17.65 -2.20 -6.62
N MET A 112 17.90 -3.17 -5.75
CA MET A 112 19.24 -3.49 -5.27
C MET A 112 20.15 -4.09 -6.36
N GLU A 113 19.58 -4.65 -7.42
CA GLU A 113 20.31 -5.25 -8.55
C GLU A 113 20.57 -4.22 -9.66
N GLU A 114 19.63 -3.30 -9.87
CA GLU A 114 19.67 -2.27 -10.93
C GLU A 114 20.48 -1.03 -10.54
N GLU A 115 20.53 -0.70 -9.25
CA GLU A 115 21.06 0.57 -8.77
C GLU A 115 22.59 0.51 -8.56
N PHE A 116 23.31 1.43 -9.21
CA PHE A 116 24.76 1.58 -9.07
C PHE A 116 25.17 2.38 -7.81
N ASN A 117 24.21 3.00 -7.13
CA ASN A 117 24.43 3.75 -5.89
C ASN A 117 24.31 2.81 -4.66
N ASP A 118 25.46 2.53 -4.04
CA ASP A 118 25.58 1.68 -2.86
C ASP A 118 24.69 2.11 -1.68
N GLU A 119 24.48 3.42 -1.49
CA GLU A 119 23.67 3.94 -0.40
C GLU A 119 22.19 3.58 -0.57
N ILE A 120 21.70 3.67 -1.80
CA ILE A 120 20.32 3.36 -2.15
C ILE A 120 20.07 1.85 -2.06
N ALA A 121 21.02 1.03 -2.52
CA ALA A 121 20.97 -0.42 -2.35
C ALA A 121 21.01 -0.83 -0.87
N ALA A 122 21.81 -0.16 -0.04
CA ALA A 122 21.85 -0.38 1.40
C ALA A 122 20.53 0.03 2.09
N ALA A 123 19.91 1.14 1.67
CA ALA A 123 18.61 1.57 2.13
C ALA A 123 17.52 0.53 1.81
N ALA A 124 17.49 -0.01 0.59
CA ALA A 124 16.55 -1.05 0.18
C ALA A 124 16.73 -2.33 1.02
N ARG A 125 17.97 -2.77 1.27
CA ARG A 125 18.25 -3.88 2.19
C ARG A 125 17.72 -3.62 3.59
N ARG A 126 17.90 -2.40 4.12
CA ARG A 126 17.39 -2.02 5.44
C ARG A 126 15.87 -1.99 5.48
N ALA A 127 15.23 -1.42 4.46
CA ALA A 127 13.78 -1.39 4.34
C ALA A 127 13.20 -2.80 4.34
N ILE A 128 13.76 -3.72 3.54
CA ILE A 128 13.34 -5.13 3.52
C ILE A 128 13.44 -5.76 4.92
N ARG A 129 14.49 -5.49 5.70
CA ARG A 129 14.59 -6.00 7.09
C ARG A 129 13.50 -5.47 8.01
N HIS A 130 13.14 -4.19 7.88
CA HIS A 130 12.06 -3.61 8.69
C HIS A 130 10.68 -4.13 8.27
N ILE A 131 10.49 -4.38 6.97
CA ILE A 131 9.26 -4.97 6.42
C ILE A 131 9.15 -6.45 6.80
N GLN A 132 10.26 -7.19 6.76
CA GLN A 132 10.31 -8.62 7.06
C GLN A 132 11.28 -8.89 8.23
N PRO A 133 10.95 -8.46 9.46
CA PRO A 133 11.85 -8.60 10.62
C PRO A 133 12.18 -10.07 10.93
N SER A 134 11.28 -10.99 10.58
CA SER A 134 11.45 -12.45 10.75
C SER A 134 12.39 -13.08 9.72
N ALA A 135 12.57 -12.48 8.54
CA ALA A 135 13.37 -13.07 7.46
C ALA A 135 14.89 -12.95 7.70
N VAL A 136 15.30 -12.13 8.67
CA VAL A 136 16.70 -11.94 9.07
C VAL A 136 17.11 -12.87 10.22
N ALA A 137 16.14 -13.53 10.86
CA ALA A 137 16.37 -14.54 11.87
C ALA A 137 16.41 -15.94 11.22
N GLY A 138 17.49 -16.23 10.49
CA GLY A 138 17.90 -17.62 10.27
C GLY A 138 18.59 -18.17 11.53
N PRO A 139 18.58 -19.50 11.75
CA PRO A 139 19.16 -20.14 12.95
C PRO A 139 20.65 -19.86 13.15
#